data_AF-A0A8B3RIA2-F1
#
_entry.id   AF-A0A8B3RIA2-F1
#
_cell.length_a   1.000
_cell.length_b   1.000
_cell.length_c   1.000
_cell.angle_alpha   90.00
_cell.angle_beta   90.00
_cell.angle_gamma   90.00
#
_symmetry.space_group_name_H-M   'P 1'
#
loop_
_entity.id
_entity.type
_entity.pdbx_description
1 polymer ?
#
loop_
_entity_poly.entity_id
_entity_poly.type
_entity_poly.pdbx_seq_one_letter_code
_entity_poly.pdbx_strand_id
1 'polypeptide(L)'
;MDAHELTQAAFVSELNKQYLSRFHQKDVSRWLNSGNKTSTGTIGFPKYETMAMIADFFGVDVGYLTGETDETSFDLEHASEYLGISGESVAALRGWIIGEDADSQMRNYRSETLNALFESPKFASVASKLLTLHEMSTLWKSNPERFNTLMESLASDSNLPDDLTFQLIIGAFYGMASESFSTLLKDAYPTPTEQATA
;
A
#
# COMPACT_ATOMS: atom_id res chain seq x y z
N MET A 1 -3.45 11.24 -2.30
CA MET A 1 -3.87 12.45 -3.03
C MET A 1 -5.31 12.23 -3.41
N ASP A 2 -6.20 13.12 -2.99
CA ASP A 2 -7.60 13.05 -3.36
C ASP A 2 -7.70 13.12 -4.89
N ALA A 3 -8.37 12.14 -5.49
CA ALA A 3 -8.78 12.22 -6.89
C ALA A 3 -9.75 13.40 -6.99
N HIS A 4 -9.22 14.60 -7.22
CA HIS A 4 -10.04 15.76 -7.50
C HIS A 4 -10.82 15.45 -8.78
N GLU A 5 -12.12 15.22 -8.64
CA GLU A 5 -13.06 15.13 -9.76
C GLU A 5 -13.15 16.52 -10.43
N LEU A 6 -12.12 16.89 -11.17
CA LEU A 6 -12.05 18.14 -11.91
C LEU A 6 -12.89 18.01 -13.18
N THR A 7 -13.84 18.93 -13.36
CA THR A 7 -14.49 19.09 -14.66
C THR A 7 -13.45 19.50 -15.72
N GLN A 8 -13.68 19.19 -16.99
CA GLN A 8 -12.76 19.57 -18.08
C GLN A 8 -12.44 21.07 -18.10
N ALA A 9 -13.41 21.92 -17.74
CA ALA A 9 -13.25 23.37 -17.67
C ALA A 9 -12.40 23.80 -16.46
N ALA A 10 -12.58 23.15 -15.31
CA ALA A 10 -11.76 23.40 -14.13
C ALA A 10 -10.31 22.95 -14.35
N PHE A 11 -10.13 21.74 -14.91
CA PHE A 11 -8.82 21.19 -15.23
C PHE A 11 -8.02 22.11 -16.16
N VAL A 12 -8.59 22.53 -17.29
CA VAL A 12 -7.86 23.39 -18.23
C VAL A 12 -7.52 24.77 -17.63
N SER A 13 -8.39 25.29 -16.77
CA SER A 13 -8.15 26.56 -16.08
C SER A 13 -6.95 26.46 -15.15
N GLU A 14 -6.89 25.41 -14.31
CA GLU A 14 -5.79 25.25 -13.36
C GLU A 14 -4.48 24.87 -14.07
N LEU A 15 -4.55 24.00 -15.09
CA LEU A 15 -3.39 23.65 -15.93
C LEU A 15 -2.78 24.89 -16.59
N ASN A 16 -3.62 25.74 -17.18
CA ASN A 16 -3.16 26.99 -17.81
C ASN A 16 -2.54 27.95 -16.79
N LYS A 17 -3.10 28.01 -15.58
CA LYS A 17 -2.60 28.87 -14.51
C LYS A 17 -1.24 28.38 -13.99
N GLN A 18 -1.06 27.08 -13.81
CA GLN A 18 0.17 26.48 -13.31
C GLN A 18 1.32 26.59 -14.33
N TYR A 19 1.06 26.30 -15.60
CA TYR A 19 2.12 26.23 -16.63
C TYR A 19 2.13 27.42 -17.60
N LEU A 20 1.35 28.47 -17.33
CA LEU A 20 1.21 29.65 -18.19
C LEU A 20 0.87 29.31 -19.65
N SER A 21 0.10 28.24 -19.85
CA SER A 21 -0.31 27.74 -21.15
C SER A 21 -1.65 28.35 -21.61
N ARG A 22 -2.06 28.02 -22.84
CA ARG A 22 -3.26 28.59 -23.49
C ARG A 22 -4.16 27.51 -24.08
N PHE A 23 -4.39 26.45 -23.31
CA PHE A 23 -5.31 25.38 -23.70
C PHE A 23 -6.77 25.79 -23.50
N HIS A 24 -7.66 25.14 -24.22
CA HIS A 24 -9.09 25.33 -24.11
C HIS A 24 -9.79 24.02 -23.73
N GLN A 25 -11.01 24.10 -23.21
CA GLN A 25 -11.80 22.91 -22.84
C GLN A 25 -11.96 21.91 -24.00
N LYS A 26 -12.03 22.38 -25.25
CA LYS A 26 -12.05 21.53 -26.46
C LYS A 26 -10.79 20.68 -26.64
N ASP A 27 -9.64 21.16 -26.14
CA ASP A 27 -8.37 20.44 -26.22
C ASP A 27 -8.38 19.28 -25.23
N VAL A 28 -8.85 19.53 -23.99
CA VAL A 28 -9.11 18.49 -22.98
C VAL A 28 -10.08 17.43 -23.50
N SER A 29 -11.19 17.87 -24.10
CA SER A 29 -12.14 16.96 -24.71
C SER A 29 -11.50 16.11 -25.81
N ARG A 30 -10.54 16.63 -26.58
CA ARG A 30 -9.81 15.83 -27.57
C ARG A 30 -8.87 14.82 -26.92
N TRP A 31 -8.14 15.20 -25.86
CA TRP A 31 -7.21 14.31 -25.15
C TRP A 31 -7.94 13.12 -24.51
N LEU A 32 -9.07 13.36 -23.86
CA LEU A 32 -9.91 12.30 -23.27
C LEU A 32 -10.48 11.32 -24.31
N ASN A 33 -10.54 11.74 -25.57
CA ASN A 33 -11.02 10.92 -26.69
C ASN A 33 -9.87 10.41 -27.58
N SER A 34 -8.62 10.50 -27.14
CA SER A 34 -7.50 9.89 -27.86
C SER A 34 -7.74 8.39 -28.06
N GLY A 35 -7.48 7.89 -29.27
CA GLY A 35 -7.80 6.52 -29.69
C GLY A 35 -9.20 6.35 -30.32
N ASN A 36 -10.12 7.29 -30.15
CA ASN A 36 -11.46 7.19 -30.75
C ASN A 36 -11.43 7.40 -32.28
N LYS A 37 -12.23 6.60 -32.99
CA LYS A 37 -12.42 6.73 -34.44
C LYS A 37 -13.43 7.84 -34.75
N THR A 38 -13.04 8.73 -35.66
CA THR A 38 -13.89 9.80 -36.20
C THR A 38 -14.00 9.66 -37.72
N SER A 39 -14.89 10.43 -38.34
CA SER A 39 -15.06 10.45 -39.80
C SER A 39 -13.80 10.89 -40.55
N THR A 40 -12.87 11.59 -39.88
CA THR A 40 -11.61 12.09 -40.45
C THR A 40 -10.37 11.30 -40.03
N GLY A 41 -10.54 10.21 -39.26
CA GLY A 41 -9.45 9.37 -38.77
C GLY A 41 -9.50 9.12 -37.27
N THR A 42 -8.43 8.56 -36.71
CA THR A 42 -8.30 8.31 -35.27
C THR A 42 -7.75 9.54 -34.56
N ILE A 43 -8.33 9.92 -33.42
CA ILE A 43 -7.79 11.00 -32.61
C ILE A 43 -6.45 10.53 -32.02
N GLY A 44 -5.36 11.20 -32.39
CA GLY A 44 -4.04 10.90 -31.83
C GLY A 44 -3.89 11.39 -30.39
N PHE A 45 -2.84 10.92 -29.72
CA PHE A 45 -2.39 11.54 -28.48
C PHE A 45 -1.93 12.99 -28.72
N PRO A 46 -2.02 13.87 -27.71
CA PRO A 46 -1.39 15.17 -27.79
C PRO A 46 0.13 15.03 -27.91
N LYS A 47 0.81 16.15 -28.20
CA LYS A 47 2.28 16.16 -28.25
C LYS A 47 2.86 15.72 -26.91
N TYR A 48 4.03 15.09 -26.94
CA TYR A 48 4.71 14.62 -25.72
C TYR A 48 4.89 15.73 -24.68
N GLU A 49 5.27 16.94 -25.09
CA GLU A 49 5.37 18.11 -24.21
C GLU A 49 4.05 18.39 -23.45
N THR A 50 2.91 18.23 -24.11
CA THR A 50 1.60 18.37 -23.49
C THR A 50 1.28 17.19 -22.57
N MET A 51 1.62 15.96 -22.98
CA MET A 51 1.45 14.79 -22.12
C MET A 51 2.30 14.91 -20.84
N ALA A 52 3.55 15.33 -20.95
CA ALA A 52 4.44 15.56 -19.81
C ALA A 52 3.88 16.63 -18.86
N MET A 53 3.33 17.73 -19.39
CA MET A 53 2.69 18.76 -18.57
C MET A 53 1.44 18.26 -17.84
N ILE A 54 0.63 17.43 -18.51
CA ILE A 54 -0.55 16.80 -17.90
C ILE A 54 -0.11 15.80 -16.82
N ALA A 55 0.93 15.01 -17.08
CA ALA A 55 1.48 14.02 -16.17
C ALA A 55 2.01 14.68 -14.89
N ASP A 56 2.81 15.75 -15.06
CA ASP A 56 3.32 16.59 -13.95
C ASP A 56 2.18 17.22 -13.13
N PHE A 57 1.11 17.69 -13.79
CA PHE A 57 -0.08 18.24 -13.11
C PHE A 57 -0.74 17.21 -12.17
N PHE A 58 -0.84 15.95 -12.61
CA PHE A 58 -1.45 14.89 -11.82
C PHE A 58 -0.46 14.15 -10.90
N GLY A 59 0.83 14.45 -10.98
CA GLY A 59 1.88 13.76 -10.23
C GLY A 59 2.04 12.29 -10.65
N VAL A 60 1.88 11.99 -11.94
CA VAL A 60 2.00 10.64 -12.52
C VAL A 60 3.02 10.62 -13.65
N ASP A 61 3.47 9.42 -14.05
CA ASP A 61 4.27 9.26 -15.26
C ASP A 61 3.41 9.34 -16.52
N VAL A 62 4.02 9.75 -17.65
CA VAL A 62 3.34 9.74 -18.96
C VAL A 62 2.84 8.35 -19.32
N GLY A 63 3.55 7.30 -18.90
CA GLY A 63 3.13 5.91 -19.11
C GLY A 63 1.76 5.60 -18.50
N TYR A 64 1.44 6.20 -17.34
CA TYR A 64 0.12 6.03 -16.73
C TYR A 64 -0.98 6.68 -17.58
N LEU A 65 -0.71 7.84 -18.18
CA LEU A 65 -1.66 8.51 -19.09
C LEU A 65 -1.88 7.73 -20.39
N THR A 66 -0.87 7.01 -20.88
CA THR A 66 -0.95 6.24 -22.12
C THR A 66 -1.41 4.79 -21.90
N GLY A 67 -1.51 4.34 -20.64
CA GLY A 67 -1.84 2.96 -20.29
C GLY A 67 -0.68 1.98 -20.46
N GLU A 68 0.57 2.48 -20.46
CA GLU A 68 1.78 1.65 -20.44
C GLU A 68 2.08 1.09 -19.05
N THR A 69 1.56 1.73 -17.99
CA THR A 69 1.60 1.25 -16.60
C THR A 69 0.23 1.43 -15.95
N ASP A 70 -0.16 0.47 -15.11
CA ASP A 70 -1.38 0.54 -14.31
C ASP A 70 -1.15 1.31 -12.98
N GLU A 71 0.11 1.60 -12.63
CA GLU A 71 0.50 2.35 -11.43
C GLU A 71 0.87 3.79 -11.76
N THR A 72 0.84 4.69 -10.77
CA THR A 72 1.09 6.12 -11.00
C THR A 72 2.51 6.45 -11.49
N SER A 73 3.45 5.52 -11.35
CA SER A 73 4.80 5.64 -11.91
C SER A 73 5.39 4.25 -12.19
N PHE A 74 6.33 4.19 -13.13
CA PHE A 74 7.06 2.95 -13.43
C PHE A 74 7.88 2.47 -12.23
N ASP A 75 8.43 3.38 -11.43
CA ASP A 75 9.17 3.01 -10.21
C ASP A 75 8.26 2.30 -9.20
N LEU A 76 7.01 2.75 -9.07
CA LEU A 76 6.02 2.12 -8.19
C LEU A 76 5.63 0.73 -8.69
N GLU A 77 5.39 0.59 -9.99
CA GLU A 77 5.10 -0.70 -10.62
C GLU A 77 6.24 -1.70 -10.38
N HIS A 78 7.48 -1.33 -10.75
CA HIS A 78 8.63 -2.20 -10.56
C HIS A 78 8.85 -2.57 -9.09
N ALA A 79 8.68 -1.64 -8.16
CA ALA A 79 8.81 -1.92 -6.73
C ALA A 79 7.72 -2.90 -6.23
N SER A 80 6.49 -2.72 -6.71
CA SER A 80 5.34 -3.57 -6.37
C SER A 80 5.51 -4.99 -6.91
N GLU A 81 5.92 -5.11 -8.17
CA GLU A 81 6.25 -6.39 -8.80
C GLU A 81 7.41 -7.09 -8.10
N TYR A 82 8.48 -6.35 -7.78
CA TYR A 82 9.66 -6.88 -7.10
C TYR A 82 9.34 -7.41 -5.70
N LEU A 83 8.52 -6.68 -4.93
CA LEU A 83 8.13 -7.06 -3.58
C LEU A 83 6.95 -8.06 -3.54
N GLY A 84 6.17 -8.17 -4.61
CA GLY A 84 4.97 -8.99 -4.67
C GLY A 84 3.81 -8.44 -3.81
N ILE A 85 3.75 -7.12 -3.59
CA ILE A 85 2.69 -6.44 -2.83
C ILE A 85 2.06 -5.33 -3.69
N SER A 86 0.87 -4.84 -3.32
CA SER A 86 0.18 -3.81 -4.09
C SER A 86 0.91 -2.46 -4.10
N GLY A 87 0.76 -1.69 -5.18
CA GLY A 87 1.29 -0.32 -5.28
C GLY A 87 0.80 0.59 -4.15
N GLU A 88 -0.45 0.46 -3.72
CA GLU A 88 -0.96 1.18 -2.54
C GLU A 88 -0.14 0.92 -1.27
N SER A 89 0.28 -0.34 -1.05
CA SER A 89 1.09 -0.71 0.11
C SER A 89 2.50 -0.13 0.02
N VAL A 90 3.12 -0.21 -1.16
CA VAL A 90 4.44 0.40 -1.42
C VAL A 90 4.39 1.92 -1.27
N ALA A 91 3.36 2.56 -1.82
CA ALA A 91 3.14 3.99 -1.72
C ALA A 91 2.91 4.45 -0.27
N ALA A 92 2.17 3.67 0.54
CA ALA A 92 1.99 3.94 1.96
C ALA A 92 3.31 3.87 2.74
N LEU A 93 4.14 2.84 2.50
CA LEU A 93 5.47 2.72 3.09
C LEU A 93 6.37 3.89 2.69
N ARG A 94 6.45 4.18 1.39
CA ARG A 94 7.23 5.29 0.85
C ARG A 94 6.76 6.64 1.43
N GLY A 95 5.45 6.85 1.52
CA GLY A 95 4.85 8.05 2.09
C GLY A 95 5.22 8.26 3.56
N TRP A 96 5.29 7.19 4.35
CA TRP A 96 5.76 7.29 5.72
C TRP A 96 7.26 7.64 5.80
N ILE A 97 8.11 7.07 4.94
CA ILE A 97 9.56 7.32 4.95
C ILE A 97 9.90 8.72 4.42
N ILE A 98 9.37 9.10 3.26
CA ILE A 98 9.80 10.30 2.49
C ILE A 98 8.64 11.21 2.03
N GLY A 99 7.42 11.06 2.57
CA GLY A 99 6.28 11.91 2.24
C GLY A 99 6.49 13.39 2.60
N GLU A 100 5.65 14.27 2.06
CA GLU A 100 5.80 15.74 2.18
C GLU A 100 5.74 16.26 3.63
N ASP A 101 5.00 15.58 4.50
CA ASP A 101 4.91 15.88 5.94
C ASP A 101 6.04 15.24 6.77
N ALA A 102 6.91 14.44 6.14
CA ALA A 102 8.06 13.87 6.81
C ALA A 102 9.13 14.95 7.02
N ASP A 103 9.42 15.30 8.27
CA ASP A 103 10.61 16.09 8.59
C ASP A 103 11.81 15.48 7.86
N SER A 104 12.41 16.27 6.97
CA SER A 104 13.52 15.86 6.12
C SER A 104 14.69 15.26 6.92
N GLN A 105 14.83 15.63 8.21
CA GLN A 105 15.82 15.10 9.14
C GLN A 105 15.46 13.70 9.67
N MET A 106 14.18 13.34 9.72
CA MET A 106 13.70 12.05 10.20
C MET A 106 13.69 10.95 9.14
N ARG A 107 13.88 11.28 7.86
CA ARG A 107 13.82 10.29 6.76
C ARG A 107 14.75 9.11 6.98
N ASN A 108 16.01 9.38 7.35
CA ASN A 108 16.99 8.34 7.64
C ASN A 108 16.56 7.48 8.82
N TYR A 109 16.13 8.10 9.92
CA TYR A 109 15.63 7.37 11.09
C TYR A 109 14.44 6.47 10.77
N ARG A 110 13.49 6.92 9.95
CA ARG A 110 12.34 6.11 9.53
C ARG A 110 12.77 4.93 8.66
N SER A 111 13.68 5.15 7.72
CA SER A 111 14.25 4.06 6.92
C SER A 111 15.01 3.05 7.79
N GLU A 112 15.87 3.53 8.69
CA GLU A 112 16.63 2.69 9.63
C GLU A 112 15.71 1.89 10.56
N THR A 113 14.59 2.48 10.98
CA THR A 113 13.55 1.79 11.77
C THR A 113 12.97 0.59 11.00
N LEU A 114 12.57 0.78 9.74
CA LEU A 114 12.04 -0.34 8.96
C LEU A 114 13.12 -1.38 8.64
N ASN A 115 14.33 -0.95 8.33
CA ASN A 115 15.45 -1.85 8.08
C ASN A 115 15.72 -2.72 9.32
N ALA A 116 15.85 -2.13 10.51
CA ALA A 116 16.05 -2.87 11.75
C ALA A 116 14.92 -3.89 12.02
N LEU A 117 13.67 -3.52 11.70
CA LEU A 117 12.53 -4.41 11.85
C LEU A 117 12.55 -5.58 10.87
N PHE A 118 12.79 -5.33 9.57
CA PHE A 118 12.73 -6.34 8.52
C PHE A 118 13.99 -7.21 8.44
N GLU A 119 15.14 -6.66 8.79
CA GLU A 119 16.42 -7.38 8.84
C GLU A 119 16.57 -8.23 10.11
N SER A 120 15.71 -8.04 11.12
CA SER A 120 15.75 -8.84 12.33
C SER A 120 15.60 -10.33 12.01
N PRO A 121 16.47 -11.22 12.56
CA PRO A 121 16.34 -12.66 12.43
C PRO A 121 15.01 -13.21 13.01
N LYS A 122 14.30 -12.42 13.81
CA LYS A 122 12.99 -12.79 14.39
C LYS A 122 11.81 -12.41 13.48
N PHE A 123 12.03 -11.61 12.44
CA PHE A 123 10.96 -11.14 11.55
C PHE A 123 10.16 -12.29 10.94
N ALA A 124 10.83 -13.33 10.44
CA ALA A 124 10.18 -14.48 9.83
C ALA A 124 9.21 -15.20 10.80
N SER A 125 9.55 -15.29 12.08
CA SER A 125 8.69 -15.91 13.10
C SER A 125 7.43 -15.09 13.34
N VAL A 126 7.55 -13.76 13.38
CA VAL A 126 6.41 -12.85 13.49
C VAL A 126 5.55 -12.92 12.24
N ALA A 127 6.16 -12.89 11.04
CA ALA A 127 5.47 -12.98 9.77
C ALA A 127 4.64 -14.27 9.66
N SER A 128 5.18 -15.43 10.08
CA SER A 128 4.41 -16.68 10.12
C SER A 128 3.18 -16.60 11.04
N LYS A 129 3.30 -15.95 12.21
CA LYS A 129 2.17 -15.78 13.12
C LYS A 129 1.13 -14.81 12.56
N LEU A 130 1.56 -13.73 11.92
CA LEU A 130 0.67 -12.80 11.22
C LEU A 130 -0.08 -13.50 10.07
N LEU A 131 0.59 -14.40 9.34
CA LEU A 131 -0.05 -15.20 8.29
C LEU A 131 -1.16 -16.08 8.87
N THR A 132 -0.90 -16.82 9.96
CA THR A 132 -1.93 -17.63 10.62
C THR A 132 -3.11 -16.78 11.07
N LEU A 133 -2.86 -15.60 11.65
CA LEU A 133 -3.93 -14.68 12.04
C LEU A 133 -4.74 -14.19 10.83
N HIS A 134 -4.07 -13.89 9.72
CA HIS A 134 -4.73 -13.49 8.48
C HIS A 134 -5.61 -14.61 7.92
N GLU A 135 -5.11 -15.84 7.85
CA GLU A 135 -5.87 -17.01 7.40
C GLU A 135 -7.12 -17.24 8.25
N MET A 136 -6.99 -17.18 9.58
CA MET A 136 -8.12 -17.31 10.50
C MET A 136 -9.16 -16.21 10.29
N SER A 137 -8.72 -14.95 10.17
CA SER A 137 -9.60 -13.81 9.93
C SER A 137 -10.34 -13.93 8.59
N THR A 138 -9.63 -14.33 7.54
CA THR A 138 -10.18 -14.53 6.20
C THR A 138 -11.17 -15.69 6.18
N LEU A 139 -10.88 -16.80 6.86
CA LEU A 139 -11.79 -17.94 6.99
C LEU A 139 -13.07 -17.53 7.73
N TRP A 140 -12.96 -16.82 8.85
CA TRP A 140 -14.11 -16.32 9.58
C TRP A 140 -14.99 -15.38 8.74
N LYS A 141 -14.38 -14.45 8.00
CA LYS A 141 -15.11 -13.51 7.14
C LYS A 141 -15.79 -14.18 5.95
N SER A 142 -15.11 -15.14 5.32
CA SER A 142 -15.59 -15.79 4.09
C SER A 142 -16.53 -16.95 4.37
N ASN A 143 -16.36 -17.66 5.49
CA ASN A 143 -17.12 -18.87 5.80
C ASN A 143 -17.24 -19.10 7.32
N PRO A 144 -18.10 -18.32 8.01
CA PRO A 144 -18.23 -18.35 9.47
C PRO A 144 -18.59 -19.72 10.04
N GLU A 145 -19.43 -20.49 9.35
CA GLU A 145 -19.82 -21.84 9.84
C GLU A 145 -18.64 -22.80 9.84
N ARG A 146 -17.84 -22.81 8.76
CA ARG A 146 -16.63 -23.63 8.69
C ARG A 146 -15.62 -23.23 9.76
N PHE A 147 -15.49 -21.93 10.03
CA PHE A 147 -14.65 -21.43 11.12
C PHE A 147 -15.14 -21.96 12.47
N ASN A 148 -16.45 -21.84 12.75
CA ASN A 148 -17.05 -22.33 13.99
C ASN A 148 -16.86 -23.85 14.16
N THR A 149 -17.07 -24.66 13.13
CA THR A 149 -16.83 -26.12 13.20
C THR A 149 -15.36 -26.45 13.45
N LEU A 150 -14.42 -25.72 12.85
CA LEU A 150 -12.98 -25.89 13.12
C LEU A 150 -12.65 -25.55 14.57
N MET A 151 -13.24 -24.49 15.10
CA MET A 151 -13.07 -24.07 16.49
C MET A 151 -13.74 -25.03 17.48
N GLU A 152 -14.93 -25.55 17.18
CA GLU A 152 -15.62 -26.60 17.94
C GLU A 152 -14.83 -27.91 17.93
N SER A 153 -14.21 -28.26 16.81
CA SER A 153 -13.32 -29.43 16.72
C SER A 153 -12.06 -29.25 17.58
N LEU A 154 -11.49 -28.03 17.62
CA LEU A 154 -10.36 -27.71 18.49
C LEU A 154 -10.78 -27.65 19.96
N ALA A 155 -12.03 -27.26 20.24
CA ALA A 155 -12.59 -27.19 21.58
C ALA A 155 -12.96 -28.56 22.14
N SER A 156 -13.49 -29.45 21.32
CA SER A 156 -13.90 -30.80 21.72
C SER A 156 -12.72 -31.73 22.07
N ASP A 157 -11.50 -31.40 21.65
CA ASP A 157 -10.25 -32.01 22.15
C ASP A 157 -9.90 -31.58 23.59
N SER A 158 -10.63 -30.60 24.15
CA SER A 158 -10.49 -30.12 25.53
C SER A 158 -11.76 -30.42 26.34
N ASN A 159 -11.64 -30.86 27.58
CA ASN A 159 -12.79 -31.08 28.49
C ASN A 159 -13.41 -29.75 29.00
N LEU A 160 -13.29 -28.66 28.25
CA LEU A 160 -13.70 -27.32 28.65
C LEU A 160 -14.95 -26.89 27.86
N PRO A 161 -15.78 -25.99 28.42
CA PRO A 161 -16.91 -25.40 27.69
C PRO A 161 -16.45 -24.70 26.40
N ASP A 162 -17.19 -24.87 25.30
CA ASP A 162 -16.79 -24.39 23.96
C ASP A 162 -16.42 -22.90 23.90
N ASP A 163 -17.19 -22.03 24.58
CA ASP A 163 -16.93 -20.59 24.66
C ASP A 163 -15.62 -20.26 25.41
N LEU A 164 -15.29 -21.04 26.44
CA LEU A 164 -14.05 -20.86 27.20
C LEU A 164 -12.84 -21.33 26.40
N THR A 165 -12.94 -22.46 25.69
CA THR A 165 -11.86 -22.91 24.81
C THR A 165 -11.65 -21.96 23.64
N PHE A 166 -12.73 -21.40 23.10
CA PHE A 166 -12.68 -20.36 22.07
C PHE A 166 -11.89 -19.13 22.54
N GLN A 167 -12.23 -18.60 23.71
CA GLN A 167 -11.52 -17.47 24.33
C GLN A 167 -10.04 -17.80 24.60
N LEU A 168 -9.74 -19.02 25.05
CA LEU A 168 -8.37 -19.45 25.35
C LEU A 168 -7.53 -19.64 24.08
N ILE A 169 -8.08 -20.21 23.01
CA ILE A 169 -7.37 -20.38 21.74
C ILE A 169 -7.08 -19.01 21.12
N ILE A 170 -8.07 -18.13 21.07
CA ILE A 170 -7.88 -16.77 20.55
C ILE A 170 -6.88 -15.98 21.43
N GLY A 171 -7.03 -16.07 22.74
CA GLY A 171 -6.11 -15.46 23.70
C GLY A 171 -4.69 -16.00 23.56
N ALA A 172 -4.52 -17.31 23.32
CA ALA A 172 -3.23 -17.92 23.06
C ALA A 172 -2.62 -17.44 21.74
N PHE A 173 -3.41 -17.31 20.67
CA PHE A 173 -2.91 -16.80 19.39
C PHE A 173 -2.47 -15.33 19.48
N TYR A 174 -3.30 -14.45 20.05
CA TYR A 174 -2.90 -13.05 20.25
C TYR A 174 -1.77 -12.91 21.27
N GLY A 175 -1.74 -13.74 22.31
CA GLY A 175 -0.65 -13.80 23.27
C GLY A 175 0.67 -14.21 22.62
N MET A 176 0.66 -15.28 21.81
CA MET A 176 1.83 -15.75 21.06
C MET A 176 2.30 -14.73 20.03
N ALA A 177 1.38 -14.04 19.34
CA ALA A 177 1.72 -12.97 18.42
C ALA A 177 2.36 -11.78 19.15
N SER A 178 1.79 -11.39 20.30
CA SER A 178 2.30 -10.34 21.17
C SER A 178 3.69 -10.65 21.72
N GLU A 179 3.93 -11.88 22.16
CA GLU A 179 5.24 -12.32 22.65
C GLU A 179 6.29 -12.30 21.54
N SER A 180 5.97 -12.85 20.37
CA SER A 180 6.90 -12.82 19.22
C SER A 180 7.15 -11.40 18.74
N PHE A 181 6.13 -10.54 18.72
CA PHE A 181 6.29 -9.13 18.38
C PHE A 181 7.16 -8.40 19.40
N SER A 182 6.95 -8.66 20.70
CA SER A 182 7.77 -8.11 21.78
C SER A 182 9.23 -8.58 21.65
N THR A 183 9.44 -9.84 21.29
CA THR A 183 10.77 -10.40 21.04
C THR A 183 11.44 -9.75 19.83
N LEU A 184 10.69 -9.55 18.74
CA LEU A 184 11.15 -8.82 17.56
C LEU A 184 11.55 -7.38 17.92
N LEU A 185 10.73 -6.67 18.71
CA LEU A 185 11.05 -5.31 19.14
C LEU A 185 12.31 -5.24 19.99
N LYS A 186 12.52 -6.17 20.91
CA LYS A 186 13.75 -6.23 21.72
C LYS A 186 14.98 -6.53 20.88
N ASP A 187 14.85 -7.41 19.90
CA ASP A 187 15.93 -7.77 18.99
C ASP A 187 16.30 -6.62 18.05
N ALA A 188 15.31 -5.95 17.47
CA ALA A 188 15.51 -4.78 16.60
C ALA A 188 15.94 -3.52 17.37
N TYR A 189 15.48 -3.35 18.62
CA TYR A 189 15.70 -2.16 19.45
C TYR A 189 16.07 -2.54 20.88
N PRO A 190 17.30 -3.05 21.11
CA PRO A 190 17.73 -3.48 22.43
C PRO A 190 17.82 -2.31 23.41
N THR A 191 17.43 -2.53 24.66
CA THR A 191 17.57 -1.51 25.71
C THR A 191 19.02 -1.40 26.17
N PRO A 192 19.49 -0.23 26.67
CA PRO A 192 20.86 -0.05 27.13
C PRO A 192 21.31 -1.04 28.21
N THR A 193 20.37 -1.51 29.03
CA THR A 193 20.59 -2.55 30.05
C THR A 193 20.88 -3.93 29.48
N GLU A 194 20.43 -4.23 28.26
CA GLU A 194 20.64 -5.53 27.59
C GLU A 194 21.99 -5.60 26.85
N GLN A 195 22.57 -4.46 26.48
CA GLN A 195 23.90 -4.38 25.85
C GLN A 195 25.07 -4.55 26.84
N ALA A 196 24.83 -4.42 28.15
CA ALA A 196 25.87 -4.51 29.17
C ALA A 196 26.28 -5.95 29.55
N THR A 197 25.61 -6.96 28.99
CA THR A 197 25.81 -8.38 29.32
C THR A 197 26.29 -9.25 28.14
N ALA A 198 26.75 -8.63 27.04
CA ALA A 198 27.38 -9.33 25.92
C ALA A 198 28.91 -9.25 25.99
#